data_AF-A0A6C0HRE6-F1
#
_entry.id   AF-A0A6C0HRE6-F1
#
_cell.length_a   1.000
_cell.length_b   1.000
_cell.length_c   1.000
_cell.angle_alpha   90.00
_cell.angle_beta   90.00
_cell.angle_gamma   90.00
#
_symmetry.space_group_name_H-M   'P 1'
#
loop_
_entity.id
_entity.type
_entity.pdbx_description
1 polymer ?
#
loop_
_entity_poly.entity_id
_entity_poly.type
_entity_poly.pdbx_seq_one_letter_code
_entity_poly.pdbx_strand_id
1 'polypeptide(L)'
;METNFANSHYSLNNSENYKKIINDPIHNIVEKYYLLVNEYFNFITDNVGFKNVAYTKFIVERGVETITHVFSLLLYYTRNLDLAYFHGQKAFYFYAEFIGQISEDKHSFLQLSSRDAAMFVYKKTIFELNSEIRKTIEPLSAASVEKLNMLNLNIMILKNLYSYILENDHKMIKHIDFITNEISKSKLNKIGYNFIEVFSNSMKKNVPIKTYFEIMKLFIVKYSKMKPEIQYNIVESHIKEKFSNPLCEQKLKEPPANFVKWILT
;
A
#
# COMPACT_ATOMS: atom_id res chain seq x y z
N MET A 1 13.73 -25.68 -21.13
CA MET A 1 14.51 -24.67 -21.89
C MET A 1 13.79 -23.32 -22.02
N GLU A 2 12.51 -23.20 -21.64
CA GLU A 2 11.77 -21.91 -21.67
C GLU A 2 11.97 -21.02 -20.42
N THR A 3 12.65 -21.49 -19.38
CA THR A 3 12.86 -20.76 -18.12
C THR A 3 13.98 -19.71 -18.16
N ASN A 4 14.80 -19.66 -19.21
CA ASN A 4 15.93 -18.73 -19.30
C ASN A 4 15.64 -17.41 -20.04
N PHE A 5 14.62 -17.34 -20.91
CA PHE A 5 14.31 -16.12 -21.66
C PHE A 5 13.53 -15.08 -20.85
N ALA A 6 12.68 -15.49 -19.91
CA ALA A 6 11.93 -14.56 -19.06
C ALA A 6 12.82 -13.80 -18.05
N ASN A 7 13.98 -14.35 -17.69
CA ASN A 7 14.88 -13.76 -16.70
C ASN A 7 15.76 -12.62 -17.26
N SER A 8 16.00 -12.55 -18.57
CA SER A 8 16.81 -11.45 -19.15
C SER A 8 16.03 -10.13 -19.22
N HIS A 9 14.73 -10.20 -19.58
CA HIS A 9 13.88 -9.03 -19.72
C HIS A 9 13.66 -8.28 -18.40
N TYR A 10 13.64 -8.97 -17.27
CA TYR A 10 13.50 -8.33 -15.95
C TYR A 10 14.80 -8.32 -15.14
N SER A 11 15.96 -8.44 -15.82
CA SER A 11 17.26 -8.34 -15.17
C SER A 11 17.56 -6.91 -14.73
N LEU A 12 17.98 -6.73 -13.48
CA LEU A 12 18.48 -5.45 -12.96
C LEU A 12 19.87 -5.08 -13.50
N ASN A 13 20.53 -6.00 -14.22
CA ASN A 13 21.78 -5.73 -14.91
C ASN A 13 21.58 -5.27 -16.35
N ASN A 14 20.36 -5.35 -16.90
CA ASN A 14 20.06 -4.85 -18.24
C ASN A 14 19.79 -3.34 -18.18
N SER A 15 20.63 -2.55 -18.83
CA SER A 15 20.49 -1.08 -18.89
C SER A 15 19.22 -0.62 -19.60
N GLU A 16 18.66 -1.42 -20.52
CA GLU A 16 17.40 -1.10 -21.21
C GLU A 16 16.20 -1.04 -20.26
N ASN A 17 16.30 -1.69 -19.10
CA ASN A 17 15.25 -1.67 -18.10
C ASN A 17 15.19 -0.35 -17.31
N TYR A 18 16.15 0.55 -17.50
CA TYR A 18 16.25 1.82 -16.81
C TYR A 18 15.74 2.95 -17.71
N LYS A 19 14.53 3.42 -17.42
CA LYS A 19 13.87 4.46 -18.20
C LYS A 19 14.30 5.86 -17.74
N LYS A 20 14.15 6.85 -18.61
CA LYS A 20 14.46 8.27 -18.30
C LYS A 20 13.39 8.97 -17.46
N ILE A 21 12.14 8.52 -17.57
CA ILE A 21 11.01 9.08 -16.81
C ILE A 21 10.04 7.96 -16.44
N ILE A 22 9.25 8.17 -15.40
CA ILE A 22 8.11 7.30 -15.09
C ILE A 22 6.99 7.69 -16.06
N ASN A 23 6.85 6.96 -17.17
CA ASN A 23 5.85 7.27 -18.18
C ASN A 23 4.44 6.81 -17.76
N ASP A 24 4.36 5.74 -16.97
CA ASP A 24 3.10 5.14 -16.52
C ASP A 24 2.20 6.16 -15.79
N PRO A 25 0.90 6.22 -16.12
CA PRO A 25 -0.06 7.01 -15.36
C PRO A 25 -0.11 6.61 -13.89
N ILE A 26 -0.40 7.57 -13.00
CA ILE A 26 -0.47 7.30 -11.55
C ILE A 26 -1.45 6.17 -11.20
N HIS A 27 -2.60 6.09 -11.88
CA HIS A 27 -3.58 5.03 -11.61
C HIS A 27 -3.01 3.63 -11.89
N ASN A 28 -2.25 3.44 -12.98
CA ASN A 28 -1.60 2.16 -13.28
C ASN A 28 -0.55 1.79 -12.22
N ILE A 29 0.22 2.77 -11.74
CA ILE A 29 1.24 2.55 -10.70
C ILE A 29 0.57 2.10 -9.41
N VAL A 30 -0.50 2.80 -8.99
CA VAL A 30 -1.26 2.48 -7.78
C VAL A 30 -1.95 1.12 -7.91
N GLU A 31 -2.53 0.81 -9.06
CA GLU A 31 -3.19 -0.48 -9.33
C GLU A 31 -2.20 -1.65 -9.25
N LYS A 32 -1.01 -1.53 -9.87
CA LYS A 32 0.04 -2.54 -9.78
C LYS A 32 0.56 -2.71 -8.35
N TYR A 33 0.73 -1.63 -7.61
CA TYR A 33 1.13 -1.70 -6.19
C TYR A 33 0.05 -2.38 -5.34
N TYR A 34 -1.22 -2.00 -5.55
CA TYR A 34 -2.35 -2.63 -4.86
C TYR A 34 -2.42 -4.13 -5.15
N LEU A 35 -2.32 -4.52 -6.43
CA LEU A 35 -2.31 -5.91 -6.86
C LEU A 35 -1.19 -6.69 -6.15
N LEU A 36 0.02 -6.14 -6.12
CA LEU A 36 1.18 -6.73 -5.46
C LEU A 36 0.93 -6.98 -3.96
N VAL A 37 0.38 -5.98 -3.26
CA VAL A 37 0.09 -6.11 -1.83
C VAL A 37 -1.04 -7.12 -1.60
N ASN A 38 -2.09 -7.11 -2.43
CA ASN A 38 -3.20 -8.06 -2.31
C ASN A 38 -2.75 -9.52 -2.56
N GLU A 39 -1.88 -9.74 -3.56
CA GLU A 39 -1.24 -11.04 -3.81
C GLU A 39 -0.47 -11.51 -2.57
N TYR A 40 0.36 -10.64 -1.99
CA TYR A 40 1.09 -10.93 -0.76
C TYR A 40 0.15 -11.30 0.39
N PHE A 41 -0.87 -10.51 0.64
CA PHE A 41 -1.80 -10.77 1.74
C PHE A 41 -2.52 -12.10 1.58
N ASN A 42 -3.09 -12.39 0.40
CA ASN A 42 -3.76 -13.66 0.16
C ASN A 42 -2.78 -14.83 0.34
N PHE A 43 -1.56 -14.69 -0.17
CA PHE A 43 -0.54 -15.72 -0.03
C PHE A 43 -0.14 -15.96 1.43
N ILE A 44 0.19 -14.90 2.19
CA ILE A 44 0.64 -15.04 3.57
C ILE A 44 -0.49 -15.56 4.46
N THR A 45 -1.75 -15.18 4.19
CA THR A 45 -2.90 -15.65 4.98
C THR A 45 -3.22 -17.11 4.79
N ASP A 46 -2.98 -17.63 3.58
CA ASP A 46 -3.27 -19.02 3.26
C ASP A 46 -2.12 -19.97 3.64
N ASN A 47 -0.88 -19.47 3.67
CA ASN A 47 0.32 -20.32 3.77
C ASN A 47 1.09 -20.20 5.10
N VAL A 48 0.98 -19.08 5.82
CA VAL A 48 1.68 -18.90 7.10
C VAL A 48 0.68 -19.05 8.23
N GLY A 49 0.58 -20.27 8.76
CA GLY A 49 -0.33 -20.61 9.85
C GLY A 49 -0.28 -19.60 10.99
N PHE A 50 -1.34 -18.81 11.13
CA PHE A 50 -1.40 -17.72 12.08
C PHE A 50 -1.57 -18.21 13.52
N LYS A 51 -0.58 -17.91 14.38
CA LYS A 51 -0.61 -18.28 15.80
C LYS A 51 -1.57 -17.38 16.60
N ASN A 52 -1.25 -16.10 16.71
CA ASN A 52 -2.08 -15.11 17.41
C ASN A 52 -2.17 -13.80 16.61
N VAL A 53 -3.23 -13.02 16.86
CA VAL A 53 -3.55 -11.80 16.10
C VAL A 53 -2.41 -10.78 16.11
N ALA A 54 -1.75 -10.58 17.25
CA ALA A 54 -0.67 -9.60 17.39
C ALA A 54 0.58 -9.99 16.57
N TYR A 55 0.96 -11.27 16.61
CA TYR A 55 2.06 -11.82 15.83
C TYR A 55 1.74 -11.80 14.34
N THR A 56 0.54 -12.22 13.95
CA THR A 56 0.05 -12.13 12.57
C THR A 56 0.13 -10.70 12.05
N LYS A 57 -0.42 -9.75 12.81
CA LYS A 57 -0.36 -8.33 12.46
C LYS A 57 1.08 -7.87 12.26
N PHE A 58 1.97 -8.17 13.22
CA PHE A 58 3.37 -7.79 13.16
C PHE A 58 4.11 -8.37 11.94
N ILE A 59 3.94 -9.66 11.65
CA ILE A 59 4.57 -10.33 10.50
C ILE A 59 4.05 -9.76 9.19
N VAL A 60 2.74 -9.60 9.07
CA VAL A 60 2.10 -9.10 7.85
C VAL A 60 2.49 -7.65 7.60
N GLU A 61 2.42 -6.78 8.60
CA GLU A 61 2.83 -5.37 8.48
C GLU A 61 4.31 -5.26 8.07
N ARG A 62 5.20 -6.09 8.65
CA ARG A 62 6.62 -6.11 8.28
C ARG A 62 6.85 -6.59 6.83
N GLY A 63 6.07 -7.57 6.36
CA GLY A 63 6.12 -8.02 4.98
C GLY A 63 5.69 -6.93 4.01
N VAL A 64 4.56 -6.26 4.29
CA VAL A 64 4.08 -5.11 3.50
C VAL A 64 5.15 -4.02 3.42
N GLU A 65 5.78 -3.66 4.55
CA GLU A 65 6.86 -2.66 4.58
C GLU A 65 8.03 -3.07 3.68
N THR A 66 8.46 -4.32 3.76
CA THR A 66 9.59 -4.86 2.98
C THR A 66 9.28 -4.82 1.48
N ILE A 67 8.11 -5.33 1.09
CA ILE A 67 7.68 -5.38 -0.32
C ILE A 67 7.47 -3.96 -0.87
N THR A 68 6.86 -3.07 -0.08
CA THR A 68 6.67 -1.66 -0.44
C THR A 68 8.01 -0.97 -0.67
N HIS A 69 8.99 -1.23 0.20
CA HIS A 69 10.31 -0.65 0.03
C HIS A 69 10.98 -1.16 -1.26
N VAL A 70 10.92 -2.47 -1.55
CA VAL A 70 11.44 -3.02 -2.81
C VAL A 70 10.76 -2.36 -4.03
N PHE A 71 9.42 -2.36 -4.05
CA PHE A 71 8.65 -1.77 -5.15
C PHE A 71 8.99 -0.29 -5.37
N SER A 72 8.92 0.53 -4.32
CA SER A 72 9.17 1.98 -4.41
C SER A 72 10.62 2.30 -4.79
N LEU A 73 11.59 1.57 -4.22
CA LEU A 73 13.01 1.78 -4.53
C LEU A 73 13.31 1.40 -5.98
N LEU A 74 12.79 0.26 -6.46
CA LEU A 74 12.99 -0.15 -7.84
C LEU A 74 12.27 0.77 -8.81
N LEU A 75 11.04 1.20 -8.51
CA LEU A 75 10.34 2.19 -9.33
C LEU A 75 11.11 3.52 -9.40
N TYR A 76 11.70 3.96 -8.29
CA TYR A 76 12.52 5.18 -8.24
C TYR A 76 13.75 5.08 -9.15
N TYR A 77 14.55 4.01 -9.01
CA TYR A 77 15.81 3.87 -9.75
C TYR A 77 15.64 3.42 -11.19
N THR A 78 14.66 2.58 -11.49
CA THR A 78 14.50 2.00 -12.83
C THR A 78 13.49 2.78 -13.66
N ARG A 79 12.60 3.52 -12.99
CA ARG A 79 11.46 4.23 -13.59
C ARG A 79 10.59 3.31 -14.45
N ASN A 80 10.63 2.01 -14.14
CA ASN A 80 10.01 0.96 -14.91
C ASN A 80 9.02 0.19 -14.02
N LEU A 81 7.73 0.45 -14.24
CA LEU A 81 6.65 -0.10 -13.41
C LEU A 81 6.62 -1.64 -13.43
N ASP A 82 6.76 -2.26 -14.61
CA ASP A 82 6.71 -3.71 -14.72
C ASP A 82 7.90 -4.37 -14.04
N LEU A 83 9.09 -3.74 -14.11
CA LEU A 83 10.27 -4.22 -13.42
C LEU A 83 10.11 -4.12 -11.89
N ALA A 84 9.59 -2.99 -11.40
CA ALA A 84 9.32 -2.80 -9.98
C ALA A 84 8.27 -3.80 -9.46
N TYR A 85 7.22 -4.05 -10.24
CA TYR A 85 6.20 -5.06 -9.91
C TYR A 85 6.79 -6.47 -9.88
N PHE A 86 7.50 -6.90 -10.93
CA PHE A 86 8.11 -8.24 -11.01
C PHE A 86 9.04 -8.54 -9.83
N HIS A 87 9.93 -7.61 -9.47
CA HIS A 87 10.82 -7.79 -8.33
C HIS A 87 10.11 -7.61 -6.98
N GLY A 88 9.04 -6.80 -6.93
CA GLY A 88 8.12 -6.78 -5.82
C GLY A 88 7.46 -8.16 -5.60
N GLN A 89 7.09 -8.85 -6.69
CA GLN A 89 6.54 -10.19 -6.60
C GLN A 89 7.55 -11.18 -6.04
N LYS A 90 8.78 -11.17 -6.56
CA LYS A 90 9.90 -11.93 -5.99
C LYS A 90 10.10 -11.64 -4.50
N ALA A 91 10.07 -10.36 -4.12
CA ALA A 91 10.22 -9.94 -2.73
C ALA A 91 9.14 -10.55 -1.82
N PHE A 92 7.87 -10.57 -2.26
CA PHE A 92 6.82 -11.18 -1.45
C PHE A 92 7.02 -12.68 -1.30
N TYR A 93 7.41 -13.39 -2.37
CA TYR A 93 7.62 -14.85 -2.31
C TYR A 93 8.76 -15.18 -1.36
N PHE A 94 9.91 -14.50 -1.49
CA PHE A 94 11.05 -14.68 -0.60
C PHE A 94 10.70 -14.36 0.86
N TYR A 95 9.92 -13.31 1.10
CA TYR A 95 9.49 -12.98 2.46
C TYR A 95 8.60 -14.08 3.03
N ALA A 96 7.54 -14.47 2.31
CA ALA A 96 6.56 -15.43 2.80
C ALA A 96 7.17 -16.83 3.00
N GLU A 97 8.04 -17.28 2.09
CA GLU A 97 8.76 -18.54 2.24
C GLU A 97 9.66 -18.54 3.47
N PHE A 98 10.43 -17.46 3.67
CA PHE A 98 11.29 -17.32 4.84
C PHE A 98 10.48 -17.33 6.13
N ILE A 99 9.36 -16.59 6.17
CA ILE A 99 8.45 -16.58 7.32
C ILE A 99 7.87 -17.97 7.58
N GLY A 100 7.47 -18.72 6.54
CA GLY A 100 7.00 -20.09 6.67
C GLY A 100 8.06 -20.99 7.33
N GLN A 101 9.30 -20.93 6.85
CA GLN A 101 10.42 -21.72 7.39
C GLN A 101 10.72 -21.43 8.86
N ILE A 102 10.64 -20.16 9.30
CA ILE A 102 10.89 -19.81 10.72
C ILE A 102 9.66 -20.05 11.61
N SER A 103 8.47 -20.16 11.01
CA SER A 103 7.25 -20.48 11.74
C SER A 103 7.14 -21.97 12.07
N GLU A 104 7.78 -22.82 11.26
CA GLU A 104 7.96 -24.25 11.52
C GLU A 104 9.03 -24.48 12.60
N ASP A 105 8.66 -25.12 13.71
CA ASP A 105 9.51 -25.32 14.90
C ASP A 105 10.83 -26.07 14.62
N LYS A 106 10.98 -26.68 13.43
CA LYS A 106 12.16 -27.42 12.96
C LYS A 106 13.44 -26.58 12.92
N HIS A 107 13.34 -25.25 12.85
CA HIS A 107 14.48 -24.33 12.75
C HIS A 107 14.58 -23.32 13.91
N SER A 108 13.82 -23.54 14.99
CA SER A 108 13.79 -22.65 16.17
C SER A 108 15.16 -22.40 16.81
N PHE A 109 16.13 -23.32 16.64
CA PHE A 109 17.51 -23.17 17.13
C PHE A 109 18.28 -22.01 16.48
N LEU A 110 17.90 -21.59 15.25
CA LEU A 110 18.58 -20.50 14.53
C LEU A 110 18.15 -19.11 15.02
N GLN A 111 17.10 -18.99 15.83
CA GLN A 111 16.56 -17.72 16.36
C GLN A 111 16.32 -16.64 15.28
N LEU A 112 15.93 -17.05 14.08
CA LEU A 112 15.70 -16.14 12.96
C LEU A 112 14.46 -15.26 13.19
N SER A 113 14.58 -13.99 12.80
CA SER A 113 13.54 -12.97 13.01
C SER A 113 12.92 -12.48 11.71
N SER A 114 11.79 -11.76 11.80
CA SER A 114 11.20 -11.07 10.65
C SER A 114 12.09 -9.96 10.06
N ARG A 115 13.11 -9.51 10.81
CA ARG A 115 14.15 -8.59 10.31
C ARG A 115 15.13 -9.33 9.38
N ASP A 116 15.48 -10.57 9.73
CA ASP A 116 16.35 -11.40 8.89
C ASP A 116 15.65 -11.76 7.58
N ALA A 117 14.35 -12.03 7.62
CA ALA A 117 13.52 -12.19 6.44
C ALA A 117 13.59 -10.97 5.51
N ALA A 118 13.39 -9.76 6.05
CA ALA A 118 13.49 -8.52 5.28
C ALA A 118 14.89 -8.31 4.67
N MET A 119 15.95 -8.58 5.45
CA MET A 119 17.33 -8.48 4.97
C MET A 119 17.63 -9.49 3.87
N PHE A 120 17.12 -10.72 3.99
CA PHE A 120 17.22 -11.75 2.96
C PHE A 120 16.56 -11.30 1.66
N VAL A 121 15.33 -10.77 1.75
CA VAL A 121 14.61 -10.20 0.60
C VAL A 121 15.42 -9.10 -0.07
N TYR A 122 15.97 -8.17 0.70
CA TYR A 122 16.76 -7.06 0.14
C TYR A 122 18.01 -7.54 -0.59
N LYS A 123 18.71 -8.53 -0.03
CA LYS A 123 19.87 -9.16 -0.69
C LYS A 123 19.51 -9.82 -2.03
N LYS A 124 18.32 -10.41 -2.12
CA LYS A 124 17.81 -11.10 -3.31
C LYS A 124 17.09 -10.19 -4.32
N THR A 125 16.98 -8.89 -4.02
CA THR A 125 16.24 -7.93 -4.88
C THR A 125 17.03 -6.65 -5.05
N ILE A 126 16.90 -5.71 -4.11
CA ILE A 126 17.45 -4.36 -4.25
C ILE A 126 18.98 -4.30 -4.25
N PHE A 127 19.68 -5.30 -3.70
CA PHE A 127 21.15 -5.35 -3.76
C PHE A 127 21.68 -5.83 -5.10
N GLU A 128 20.81 -6.41 -5.95
CA GLU A 128 21.14 -6.76 -7.33
C GLU A 128 21.02 -5.55 -8.29
N LEU A 129 20.58 -4.38 -7.79
CA LEU A 129 20.59 -3.15 -8.57
C LEU A 129 22.00 -2.83 -9.07
N ASN A 130 22.14 -2.60 -10.36
CA ASN A 130 23.41 -2.20 -10.96
C ASN A 130 23.97 -0.93 -10.29
N SER A 131 25.14 -1.07 -9.67
CA SER A 131 25.77 -0.02 -8.87
C SER A 131 26.31 1.14 -9.70
N GLU A 132 26.65 0.92 -10.97
CA GLU A 132 27.10 1.95 -11.90
C GLU A 132 25.92 2.83 -12.34
N ILE A 133 24.77 2.21 -12.59
CA ILE A 133 23.54 2.95 -12.97
C ILE A 133 23.06 3.83 -11.82
N ARG A 134 23.17 3.38 -10.57
CA ARG A 134 22.85 4.20 -9.39
C ARG A 134 23.66 5.50 -9.31
N LYS A 135 24.90 5.51 -9.80
CA LYS A 135 25.79 6.67 -9.77
C LYS A 135 25.50 7.67 -10.91
N THR A 136 24.87 7.19 -11.98
CA THR A 136 24.68 7.94 -13.23
C THR A 136 23.22 8.35 -13.48
N ILE A 137 22.31 7.99 -12.57
CA ILE A 137 20.90 8.29 -12.72
C ILE A 137 20.65 9.81 -12.64
N GLU A 138 19.96 10.33 -13.64
CA GLU A 138 19.53 11.73 -13.65
C GLU A 138 18.54 12.01 -12.50
N PRO A 139 18.40 13.26 -12.03
CA PRO A 139 17.32 13.64 -11.13
C PRO A 139 15.93 13.33 -11.71
N LEU A 140 14.96 13.05 -10.85
CA LEU A 140 13.57 12.86 -11.30
C LEU A 140 12.98 14.17 -11.82
N SER A 141 12.16 14.07 -12.87
CA SER A 141 11.32 15.18 -13.31
C SER A 141 10.24 15.51 -12.27
N ALA A 142 9.79 16.77 -12.22
CA ALA A 142 8.72 17.20 -11.31
C ALA A 142 7.45 16.35 -11.44
N ALA A 143 7.09 15.94 -12.66
CA ALA A 143 5.97 15.04 -12.90
C ALA A 143 6.18 13.64 -12.29
N SER A 144 7.41 13.11 -12.34
CA SER A 144 7.73 11.80 -11.72
C SER A 144 7.74 11.89 -10.20
N VAL A 145 8.27 12.98 -9.63
CA VAL A 145 8.22 13.26 -8.19
C VAL A 145 6.77 13.31 -7.71
N GLU A 146 5.90 13.99 -8.44
CA GLU A 146 4.49 14.11 -8.08
C GLU A 146 3.76 12.75 -8.15
N LYS A 147 4.06 11.90 -9.14
CA LYS A 147 3.57 10.51 -9.18
C LYS A 147 4.02 9.71 -7.95
N LEU A 148 5.28 9.81 -7.54
CA LEU A 148 5.78 9.12 -6.36
C LEU A 148 5.14 9.64 -5.05
N ASN A 149 4.89 10.95 -4.95
CA ASN A 149 4.16 11.52 -3.82
C ASN A 149 2.73 10.98 -3.74
N MET A 150 2.03 10.92 -4.86
CA MET A 150 0.68 10.33 -4.92
C MET A 150 0.70 8.83 -4.60
N LEU A 151 1.71 8.09 -5.07
CA LEU A 151 1.91 6.69 -4.68
C LEU A 151 2.09 6.56 -3.16
N ASN A 152 2.90 7.41 -2.53
CA ASN A 152 3.10 7.39 -1.08
C ASN A 152 1.79 7.62 -0.29
N LEU A 153 0.93 8.54 -0.74
CA LEU A 153 -0.39 8.74 -0.13
C LEU A 153 -1.27 7.49 -0.27
N ASN A 154 -1.24 6.83 -1.44
CA ASN A 154 -1.96 5.58 -1.65
C ASN A 154 -1.42 4.44 -0.77
N ILE A 155 -0.09 4.35 -0.60
CA ILE A 155 0.55 3.41 0.33
C ILE A 155 0.03 3.65 1.76
N MET A 156 -0.06 4.90 2.20
CA MET A 156 -0.54 5.25 3.55
C MET A 156 -2.02 4.89 3.73
N ILE A 157 -2.89 5.21 2.77
CA ILE A 157 -4.31 4.80 2.77
C ILE A 157 -4.40 3.27 2.89
N LEU A 158 -3.68 2.55 2.04
CA LEU A 158 -3.71 1.09 2.01
C LEU A 158 -3.23 0.47 3.34
N LYS A 159 -2.14 1.01 3.91
CA LYS A 159 -1.67 0.62 5.25
C LYS A 159 -2.72 0.84 6.33
N ASN A 160 -3.42 1.98 6.30
CA ASN A 160 -4.49 2.27 7.26
C ASN A 160 -5.63 1.25 7.15
N LEU A 161 -6.05 0.89 5.92
CA LEU A 161 -7.09 -0.11 5.69
C LEU A 161 -6.68 -1.50 6.17
N TYR A 162 -5.46 -1.95 5.84
CA TYR A 162 -4.96 -3.26 6.25
C TYR A 162 -4.76 -3.37 7.75
N SER A 163 -4.18 -2.36 8.39
CA SER A 163 -3.97 -2.36 9.84
C SER A 163 -5.31 -2.48 10.57
N TYR A 164 -6.32 -1.74 10.12
CA TYR A 164 -7.66 -1.83 10.68
C TYR A 164 -8.33 -3.21 10.47
N ILE A 165 -8.13 -3.84 9.30
CA ILE A 165 -8.59 -5.22 9.06
C ILE A 165 -7.91 -6.22 10.00
N LEU A 166 -6.58 -6.13 10.14
CA LEU A 166 -5.79 -7.04 10.96
C LEU A 166 -6.14 -6.94 12.45
N GLU A 167 -6.57 -5.77 12.91
CA GLU A 167 -7.05 -5.55 14.29
C GLU A 167 -8.45 -6.10 14.56
N ASN A 168 -9.26 -6.32 13.52
CA ASN A 168 -10.68 -6.67 13.66
C ASN A 168 -11.03 -8.04 13.07
N ASP A 169 -10.99 -8.20 11.75
CA ASP A 169 -11.32 -9.44 11.06
C ASP A 169 -10.57 -9.53 9.72
N HIS A 170 -9.49 -10.32 9.69
CA HIS A 170 -8.66 -10.54 8.51
C HIS A 170 -9.43 -11.08 7.29
N LYS A 171 -10.58 -11.76 7.49
CA LYS A 171 -11.40 -12.28 6.39
C LYS A 171 -12.07 -11.17 5.58
N MET A 172 -12.13 -9.96 6.13
CA MET A 172 -12.69 -8.79 5.46
C MET A 172 -11.75 -8.17 4.42
N ILE A 173 -10.57 -8.75 4.18
CA ILE A 173 -9.60 -8.24 3.20
C ILE A 173 -10.19 -7.94 1.82
N LYS A 174 -11.11 -8.78 1.34
CA LYS A 174 -11.82 -8.59 0.05
C LYS A 174 -12.59 -7.26 -0.03
N HIS A 175 -12.82 -6.59 1.10
CA HIS A 175 -13.46 -5.28 1.12
C HIS A 175 -12.51 -4.14 0.73
N ILE A 176 -11.19 -4.36 0.82
CA ILE A 176 -10.19 -3.39 0.32
C ILE A 176 -10.38 -3.21 -1.18
N ASP A 177 -10.61 -4.27 -1.94
CA ASP A 177 -10.88 -4.23 -3.38
C ASP A 177 -11.98 -3.23 -3.72
N PHE A 178 -13.04 -3.14 -2.92
CA PHE A 178 -14.09 -2.15 -3.15
C PHE A 178 -13.58 -0.72 -2.94
N ILE A 179 -12.83 -0.47 -1.86
CA ILE A 179 -12.30 0.87 -1.56
C ILE A 179 -11.29 1.30 -2.62
N THR A 180 -10.35 0.43 -2.98
CA THR A 180 -9.31 0.75 -3.97
C THR A 180 -9.90 0.95 -5.35
N ASN A 181 -10.92 0.18 -5.72
CA ASN A 181 -11.66 0.40 -6.97
C ASN A 181 -12.38 1.76 -6.99
N GLU A 182 -13.00 2.20 -5.88
CA GLU A 182 -13.62 3.52 -5.82
C GLU A 182 -12.58 4.65 -5.90
N ILE A 183 -11.43 4.49 -5.25
CA ILE A 183 -10.31 5.43 -5.35
C ILE A 183 -9.82 5.52 -6.80
N SER A 184 -9.58 4.39 -7.47
CA SER A 184 -9.11 4.37 -8.86
C SER A 184 -10.09 5.04 -9.82
N LYS A 185 -11.41 4.82 -9.64
CA LYS A 185 -12.45 5.46 -10.46
C LYS A 185 -12.56 6.96 -10.24
N SER A 186 -12.23 7.43 -9.04
CA SER A 186 -12.44 8.83 -8.63
C SER A 186 -11.48 9.84 -9.23
N LYS A 187 -10.43 9.42 -9.96
CA LYS A 187 -9.46 10.27 -10.68
C LYS A 187 -8.96 11.47 -9.85
N LEU A 188 -8.63 11.22 -8.59
CA LEU A 188 -8.26 12.26 -7.64
C LEU A 188 -6.89 12.85 -7.96
N ASN A 189 -6.73 14.13 -7.63
CA ASN A 189 -5.42 14.77 -7.55
C ASN A 189 -4.76 14.48 -6.18
N LYS A 190 -3.54 14.98 -5.99
CA LYS A 190 -2.79 14.83 -4.73
C LYS A 190 -3.54 15.32 -3.49
N ILE A 191 -4.26 16.44 -3.59
CA ILE A 191 -5.04 16.98 -2.47
C ILE A 191 -6.14 16.00 -2.09
N GLY A 192 -6.83 15.42 -3.08
CA GLY A 192 -7.86 14.42 -2.83
C GLY A 192 -7.32 13.15 -2.18
N TYR A 193 -6.18 12.64 -2.64
CA TYR A 193 -5.52 11.50 -1.99
C TYR A 193 -5.13 11.81 -0.54
N ASN A 194 -4.56 12.99 -0.31
CA ASN A 194 -4.18 13.43 1.02
C ASN A 194 -5.39 13.56 1.96
N PHE A 195 -6.51 14.07 1.44
CA PHE A 195 -7.75 14.18 2.19
C PHE A 195 -8.31 12.81 2.61
N ILE A 196 -8.27 11.82 1.72
CA ILE A 196 -8.66 10.44 2.03
C ILE A 196 -7.70 9.80 3.02
N GLU A 197 -6.40 10.03 2.89
CA GLU A 197 -5.39 9.54 3.83
C GLU A 197 -5.69 10.02 5.25
N VAL A 198 -5.85 11.34 5.44
CA VAL A 198 -6.14 11.94 6.74
C VAL A 198 -7.46 11.43 7.31
N PHE A 199 -8.49 11.26 6.46
CA PHE A 199 -9.76 10.69 6.88
C PHE A 199 -9.60 9.24 7.36
N SER A 200 -8.93 8.40 6.57
CA SER A 200 -8.70 6.98 6.87
C SER A 200 -7.92 6.78 8.17
N ASN A 201 -6.92 7.63 8.42
CA ASN A 201 -6.12 7.60 9.64
C ASN A 201 -6.94 8.06 10.86
N SER A 202 -7.78 9.10 10.69
CA SER A 202 -8.62 9.64 11.77
C SER A 202 -9.77 8.69 12.16
N MET A 203 -10.23 7.86 11.22
CA MET A 203 -11.31 6.88 11.40
C MET A 203 -10.92 5.64 12.21
N LYS A 204 -9.66 5.46 12.63
CA LYS A 204 -9.17 4.33 13.45
C LYS A 204 -9.76 4.27 14.89
N LYS A 205 -11.05 4.54 15.04
CA LYS A 205 -11.85 4.42 16.26
C LYS A 205 -12.54 3.05 16.29
N ASN A 206 -13.07 2.64 17.45
CA ASN A 206 -13.87 1.42 17.65
C ASN A 206 -15.23 1.50 16.93
N VAL A 207 -15.20 1.57 15.60
CA VAL A 207 -16.35 1.43 14.70
C VAL A 207 -16.42 -0.05 14.30
N PRO A 208 -17.60 -0.65 14.09
CA PRO A 208 -17.69 -1.97 13.49
C PRO A 208 -17.09 -2.00 12.08
N ILE A 209 -16.30 -3.03 11.74
CA ILE A 209 -15.55 -3.09 10.48
C ILE A 209 -16.41 -2.88 9.22
N LYS A 210 -17.63 -3.42 9.19
CA LYS A 210 -18.57 -3.22 8.07
C LYS A 210 -18.95 -1.74 7.91
N THR A 211 -19.28 -1.09 9.03
CA THR A 211 -19.63 0.33 9.07
C THR A 211 -18.44 1.20 8.66
N TYR A 212 -17.23 0.85 9.07
CA TYR A 212 -16.00 1.54 8.63
C TYR A 212 -15.87 1.52 7.10
N PHE A 213 -16.00 0.36 6.46
CA PHE A 213 -15.91 0.25 5.00
C PHE A 213 -17.02 1.01 4.28
N GLU A 214 -18.24 0.98 4.81
CA GLU A 214 -19.36 1.75 4.25
C GLU A 214 -19.10 3.26 4.33
N ILE A 215 -18.62 3.74 5.48
CA ILE A 215 -18.23 5.14 5.68
C ILE A 215 -17.11 5.54 4.73
N MET A 216 -16.04 4.74 4.64
CA MET A 216 -14.91 4.99 3.72
C MET A 216 -15.38 5.09 2.27
N LYS A 217 -16.20 4.13 1.81
CA LYS A 217 -16.77 4.13 0.47
C LYS A 217 -17.61 5.39 0.21
N LEU A 218 -18.54 5.70 1.09
CA LEU A 218 -19.43 6.86 0.95
C LEU A 218 -18.65 8.17 0.96
N PHE A 219 -17.61 8.26 1.79
CA PHE A 219 -16.73 9.42 1.85
C PHE A 219 -16.02 9.66 0.52
N ILE A 220 -15.37 8.63 -0.04
CA ILE A 220 -14.66 8.71 -1.33
C ILE A 220 -15.63 9.11 -2.46
N VAL A 221 -16.80 8.46 -2.52
CA VAL A 221 -17.81 8.74 -3.56
C VAL A 221 -18.38 10.15 -3.44
N LYS A 222 -18.67 10.61 -2.22
CA LYS A 222 -19.21 11.97 -2.02
C LYS A 222 -18.15 13.03 -2.30
N TYR A 223 -16.94 12.86 -1.78
CA TYR A 223 -15.83 13.79 -1.99
C TYR A 223 -15.48 13.93 -3.47
N SER A 224 -15.33 12.82 -4.20
CA SER A 224 -14.98 12.83 -5.62
C SER A 224 -16.02 13.49 -6.53
N LYS A 225 -17.28 13.55 -6.10
CA LYS A 225 -18.38 14.23 -6.81
C LYS A 225 -18.52 15.72 -6.44
N MET A 226 -17.76 16.20 -5.46
CA MET A 226 -17.78 17.62 -5.10
C MET A 226 -17.18 18.47 -6.20
N LYS A 227 -17.65 19.72 -6.31
CA LYS A 227 -17.06 20.68 -7.23
C LYS A 227 -15.61 20.97 -6.81
N PRO A 228 -14.66 21.14 -7.76
CA PRO A 228 -13.25 21.38 -7.42
C PRO A 228 -13.04 22.53 -6.44
N GLU A 229 -13.80 23.62 -6.58
CA GLU A 229 -13.66 24.81 -5.72
C GLU A 229 -13.96 24.47 -4.25
N ILE A 230 -14.91 23.56 -4.00
CA ILE A 230 -15.24 23.08 -2.67
C ILE A 230 -14.12 22.17 -2.16
N GLN A 231 -13.61 21.27 -3.01
CA GLN A 231 -12.52 20.36 -2.63
C GLN A 231 -11.24 21.10 -2.21
N TYR A 232 -10.91 22.21 -2.88
CA TYR A 232 -9.76 23.04 -2.52
C TYR A 232 -9.91 23.77 -1.18
N ASN A 233 -11.16 24.04 -0.76
CA ASN A 233 -11.45 24.73 0.50
C ASN A 233 -11.48 23.79 1.70
N ILE A 234 -11.64 22.48 1.50
CA ILE A 234 -11.60 21.51 2.60
C ILE A 234 -10.15 21.11 2.84
N VAL A 235 -9.51 21.81 3.79
CA VAL A 235 -8.14 21.53 4.25
C VAL A 235 -8.13 20.40 5.29
N GLU A 236 -6.97 19.75 5.46
CA GLU A 236 -6.78 18.66 6.43
C GLU A 236 -7.24 19.00 7.86
N SER A 237 -7.11 20.27 8.25
CA SER A 237 -7.51 20.76 9.58
C SER A 237 -9.00 20.51 9.82
N HIS A 238 -9.84 20.61 8.79
CA HIS A 238 -11.29 20.36 8.90
C HIS A 238 -11.60 18.94 9.36
N ILE A 239 -10.94 17.92 8.78
CA ILE A 239 -11.12 16.54 9.23
C ILE A 239 -10.66 16.43 10.69
N LYS A 240 -9.46 16.91 11.00
CA LYS A 240 -8.88 16.79 12.35
C LYS A 240 -9.77 17.46 13.40
N GLU A 241 -10.33 18.63 13.09
CA GLU A 241 -11.30 19.34 13.93
C GLU A 241 -12.60 18.55 14.10
N LYS A 242 -13.17 17.98 13.03
CA LYS A 242 -14.36 17.14 13.12
C LYS A 242 -14.13 15.92 13.99
N PHE A 243 -13.00 15.23 13.84
CA PHE A 243 -12.71 14.05 14.66
C PHE A 243 -12.38 14.37 16.12
N SER A 244 -11.92 15.59 16.39
CA SER A 244 -11.69 16.13 17.74
C SER A 244 -12.95 16.72 18.38
N ASN A 245 -14.00 16.95 17.60
CA ASN A 245 -15.26 17.48 18.11
C ASN A 245 -15.94 16.46 19.06
N PRO A 246 -16.40 16.86 20.27
CA PRO A 246 -17.08 15.96 21.20
C PRO A 246 -18.31 15.26 20.63
N LEU A 247 -18.96 15.87 19.63
CA LEU A 247 -20.12 15.28 18.94
C LEU A 247 -19.73 14.15 17.98
N CYS A 248 -18.44 13.97 17.64
CA CYS A 248 -17.99 12.98 16.67
C CYS A 248 -18.48 11.56 17.01
N GLU A 249 -18.39 11.16 18.28
CA GLU A 249 -18.85 9.83 18.73
C GLU A 249 -20.35 9.65 18.59
N GLN A 250 -21.12 10.72 18.83
CA GLN A 250 -22.58 10.70 18.62
C GLN A 250 -22.89 10.61 17.13
N LYS A 251 -22.18 11.37 16.30
CA LYS A 251 -22.32 11.39 14.85
C LYS A 251 -21.93 10.05 14.20
N LEU A 252 -20.95 9.34 14.75
CA LEU A 252 -20.57 8.00 14.29
C LEU A 252 -21.66 6.94 14.50
N LYS A 253 -22.61 7.18 15.41
CA LYS A 253 -23.77 6.30 15.65
C LYS A 253 -24.93 6.58 14.69
N GLU A 254 -24.92 7.71 13.99
CA GLU A 254 -25.90 8.01 12.95
C GLU A 254 -25.66 7.14 11.70
N PRO A 255 -26.65 7.03 10.78
CA PRO A 255 -26.43 6.36 9.50
C PRO A 255 -25.17 6.86 8.78
N PRO A 256 -24.34 5.99 8.16
CA PRO A 256 -23.08 6.37 7.51
C PRO A 256 -23.18 7.57 6.56
N ALA A 257 -24.29 7.68 5.82
CA ALA A 257 -24.53 8.81 4.91
C ALA A 257 -24.62 10.16 5.64
N ASN A 258 -25.18 10.20 6.85
CA ASN A 258 -25.32 11.39 7.69
C ASN A 258 -23.98 11.77 8.31
N PHE A 259 -23.24 10.79 8.83
CA PHE A 259 -21.88 11.01 9.34
C PHE A 259 -20.98 11.62 8.26
N VAL A 260 -20.92 11.01 7.07
CA VAL A 260 -20.11 11.51 5.96
C VAL A 260 -20.55 12.91 5.52
N LYS A 261 -21.86 13.20 5.52
CA LYS A 261 -22.35 14.55 5.23
C LYS A 261 -21.82 15.54 6.27
N TRP A 262 -21.91 15.20 7.56
CA TRP A 262 -21.41 16.06 8.64
C TRP A 262 -19.90 16.28 8.61
N ILE A 263 -19.12 15.28 8.19
CA ILE A 263 -17.67 15.44 7.97
C ILE A 263 -17.38 16.39 6.82
N LEU A 264 -18.15 16.32 5.73
CA LEU A 264 -17.90 17.09 4.51
C LEU A 264 -18.55 18.48 4.49
N THR A 265 -19.31 18.85 5.53
CA THR A 265 -19.93 20.18 5.71
C THR A 265 -19.21 20.92 6.82
#